data_AF-A0A084JZQ5-F1
#
_entry.id   AF-A0A084JZQ5-F1
#
_cell.length_a   1.000
_cell.length_b   1.000
_cell.length_c   1.000
_cell.angle_alpha   90.00
_cell.angle_beta   90.00
_cell.angle_gamma   90.00
#
_symmetry.space_group_name_H-M   'P 1'
#
loop_
_entity.id
_entity.type
_entity.pdbx_description
1 polymer ?
#
loop_
_entity_poly.entity_id
_entity_poly.type
_entity_poly.pdbx_seq_one_letter_code
_entity_poly.pdbx_strand_id
1 'polypeptide(L)'
;MRKFLNLTVFTILGIVLLVIILQFHVNRSSRDLIFENANDLEPTYVGLVLGASVRPDKSLSPILQDRVDKAFELYHNGIIKKFLLSGDHGQKEYDEVNAMRRYLNDKGVPNEDIFLDHAGFDTYDSMFRAREVFQVEKAIVITQKFHLPRAIYVGKKMGLELQGYIADNREYPGNAHFTRREWLANIKAWIELNIEKSPTYSGKSIPITGSSSPSHDKQLN
;
A
#
# COMPACT_ATOMS: atom_id res chain seq x y z
N MET A 1 44.18 20.72 -0.09
CA MET A 1 42.83 21.32 0.07
C MET A 1 41.95 21.18 -1.18
N ARG A 2 42.33 21.70 -2.36
CA ARG A 2 41.53 21.59 -3.60
C ARG A 2 41.21 20.16 -4.05
N LYS A 3 42.16 19.22 -3.98
CA LYS A 3 41.92 17.80 -4.34
C LYS A 3 40.89 17.12 -3.42
N PHE A 4 40.94 17.42 -2.12
CA PHE A 4 39.96 16.92 -1.14
C PHE A 4 38.57 17.53 -1.37
N LEU A 5 38.51 18.83 -1.62
CA LEU A 5 37.25 19.51 -1.97
C LEU A 5 36.63 18.92 -3.25
N ASN A 6 37.42 18.70 -4.30
CA ASN A 6 36.95 18.08 -5.53
C ASN A 6 36.42 16.67 -5.29
N LEU A 7 37.14 15.84 -4.52
CA LEU A 7 36.70 14.49 -4.19
C LEU A 7 35.36 14.50 -3.45
N THR A 8 35.20 15.35 -2.43
CA THR A 8 33.93 15.50 -1.70
C THR A 8 32.79 15.92 -2.63
N VAL A 9 33.02 16.88 -3.52
CA VAL A 9 32.00 17.32 -4.49
C VAL A 9 31.61 16.18 -5.43
N PHE A 10 32.58 15.45 -5.99
CA PHE A 10 32.28 14.30 -6.85
C PHE A 10 31.52 13.18 -6.12
N THR A 11 31.86 12.91 -4.85
CA THR A 11 31.12 11.94 -4.04
C THR A 11 29.66 12.37 -3.83
N ILE A 12 29.42 13.64 -3.49
CA ILE A 12 28.06 14.17 -3.31
C ILE A 12 27.27 14.08 -4.62
N LEU A 13 27.87 14.50 -5.74
CA LEU A 13 27.24 14.41 -7.06
C LEU A 13 26.91 12.96 -7.45
N GLY A 14 27.81 12.03 -7.14
CA GLY A 14 27.59 10.60 -7.34
C GLY A 14 26.38 10.08 -6.53
N ILE A 15 26.28 10.45 -5.25
CA ILE A 15 25.14 10.07 -4.39
C ILE A 15 23.83 10.65 -4.94
N VAL A 16 23.83 11.94 -5.32
CA VAL A 16 22.64 12.59 -5.90
C VAL A 16 22.21 11.87 -7.19
N LEU A 17 23.16 11.54 -8.06
CA LEU A 17 22.88 10.79 -9.28
C LEU A 17 22.29 9.40 -8.98
N LEU A 18 22.81 8.68 -8.00
CA LEU A 18 22.27 7.38 -7.57
C LEU A 18 20.83 7.51 -7.06
N VAL A 19 20.52 8.54 -6.27
CA VAL A 19 19.14 8.80 -5.81
C VAL A 19 18.22 9.05 -7.00
N ILE A 20 18.63 9.87 -7.98
CA ILE A 20 17.84 10.15 -9.18
C ILE A 20 17.59 8.86 -9.99
N ILE A 21 18.63 8.03 -10.17
CA ILE A 21 18.51 6.73 -10.85
C ILE A 21 17.52 5.83 -10.12
N LEU A 22 17.56 5.78 -8.78
CA LEU A 22 16.60 5.02 -7.98
C LEU A 22 15.17 5.51 -8.19
N GLN A 23 14.93 6.83 -8.14
CA GLN A 23 13.60 7.38 -8.38
C GLN A 23 13.09 7.02 -9.79
N PHE A 24 13.96 7.14 -10.80
CA PHE A 24 13.62 6.76 -12.17
C PHE A 24 13.32 5.26 -12.29
N HIS A 25 14.13 4.42 -11.65
CA HIS A 25 13.97 2.97 -11.66
C HIS A 25 12.63 2.54 -11.04
N VAL A 26 12.29 3.05 -9.84
CA VAL A 26 11.01 2.78 -9.17
C VAL A 26 9.84 3.15 -10.10
N ASN A 27 9.82 4.39 -10.60
CA ASN A 27 8.74 4.87 -11.47
C ASN A 27 8.64 4.09 -12.79
N ARG A 28 9.78 3.79 -13.43
CA ARG A 28 9.78 3.08 -14.71
C ARG A 28 9.33 1.63 -14.57
N SER A 29 9.65 0.98 -13.45
CA SER A 29 9.33 -0.43 -13.18
C SER A 29 7.85 -0.71 -12.90
N SER A 30 7.09 0.35 -12.58
CA SER A 30 5.67 0.28 -12.19
C SER A 30 4.72 0.95 -13.20
N ARG A 31 5.24 1.80 -14.10
CA ARG A 31 4.43 2.67 -14.97
C ARG A 31 3.36 1.92 -15.77
N ASP A 32 3.75 0.79 -16.36
CA ASP A 32 2.89 0.02 -17.28
C ASP A 32 1.89 -0.88 -16.51
N LEU A 33 1.86 -0.76 -15.18
CA LEU A 33 0.98 -1.51 -14.29
C LEU A 33 -0.01 -0.60 -13.55
N ILE A 34 -0.05 0.70 -13.85
CA ILE A 34 -0.90 1.68 -13.15
C ILE A 34 -2.04 2.10 -14.08
N PHE A 35 -3.27 1.93 -13.60
CA PHE A 35 -4.49 2.14 -14.35
C PHE A 35 -5.44 3.12 -13.64
N GLU A 36 -6.16 3.90 -14.45
CA GLU A 36 -7.18 4.84 -14.00
C GLU A 36 -8.59 4.32 -14.29
N ASN A 37 -8.76 3.60 -15.41
CA ASN A 37 -10.02 2.98 -15.77
C ASN A 37 -10.08 1.55 -15.26
N ALA A 38 -11.21 1.18 -14.66
CA ALA A 38 -11.43 -0.17 -14.15
C ALA A 38 -11.43 -1.23 -15.27
N ASN A 39 -11.82 -0.85 -16.49
CA ASN A 39 -11.87 -1.76 -17.64
C ASN A 39 -10.49 -2.15 -18.18
N ASP A 40 -9.44 -1.42 -17.81
CA ASP A 40 -8.07 -1.74 -18.21
C ASP A 40 -7.40 -2.74 -17.24
N LEU A 41 -8.07 -3.06 -16.13
CA LEU A 41 -7.58 -4.01 -15.14
C LEU A 41 -7.97 -5.43 -15.53
N GLU A 42 -6.98 -6.33 -15.46
CA GLU A 42 -7.24 -7.76 -15.45
C GLU A 42 -7.92 -8.14 -14.12
N PRO A 43 -9.11 -8.76 -14.13
CA PRO A 43 -9.76 -9.22 -12.91
C PRO A 43 -8.84 -10.12 -12.07
N THR A 44 -8.92 -9.97 -10.75
CA THR A 44 -8.14 -10.76 -9.80
C THR A 44 -8.96 -11.08 -8.56
N TYR A 45 -8.45 -11.95 -7.70
CA TYR A 45 -9.16 -12.32 -6.50
C TYR A 45 -9.10 -11.21 -5.43
N VAL A 46 -7.99 -10.49 -5.33
CA VAL A 46 -7.67 -9.60 -4.19
C VAL A 46 -7.55 -8.14 -4.61
N GLY A 47 -8.30 -7.26 -3.94
CA GLY A 47 -8.02 -5.82 -3.89
C GLY A 47 -7.27 -5.47 -2.61
N LEU A 48 -6.01 -5.08 -2.73
CA LEU A 48 -5.18 -4.64 -1.60
C LEU A 48 -5.34 -3.13 -1.41
N VAL A 49 -6.04 -2.73 -0.35
CA VAL A 49 -6.27 -1.34 0.01
C VAL A 49 -5.22 -0.91 1.02
N LEU A 50 -4.34 0.00 0.63
CA LEU A 50 -3.31 0.52 1.53
C LEU A 50 -3.89 1.59 2.46
N GLY A 51 -3.39 1.65 3.68
CA GLY A 51 -3.80 2.63 4.68
C GLY A 51 -3.23 4.03 4.47
N ALA A 52 -3.89 5.02 5.04
CA ALA A 52 -3.53 6.43 5.08
C ALA A 52 -3.75 7.05 6.46
N SER A 53 -4.94 7.59 6.71
CA SER A 53 -5.26 8.31 7.95
C SER A 53 -6.73 8.16 8.33
N VAL A 54 -7.01 7.96 9.62
CA VAL A 54 -8.34 8.04 10.24
C VAL A 54 -8.42 9.30 11.07
N ARG A 55 -9.61 9.91 11.14
CA ARG A 55 -9.86 11.07 11.98
C ARG A 55 -10.10 10.68 13.44
N PRO A 56 -9.99 11.62 14.40
CA PRO A 56 -10.26 11.35 15.81
C PRO A 56 -11.67 10.80 16.08
N ASP A 57 -12.65 11.14 15.24
CA ASP A 57 -14.02 10.63 15.31
C ASP A 57 -14.20 9.24 14.67
N LYS A 58 -13.10 8.56 14.32
CA LYS A 58 -13.04 7.25 13.65
C LYS A 58 -13.58 7.23 12.21
N SER A 59 -13.87 8.40 11.62
CA SER A 59 -14.22 8.50 10.21
C SER A 59 -12.96 8.43 9.32
N LEU A 60 -13.15 7.98 8.08
CA LEU A 60 -12.06 7.94 7.11
C LEU A 60 -11.60 9.35 6.75
N SER A 61 -10.28 9.56 6.65
CA SER A 61 -9.76 10.76 5.99
C SER A 61 -10.17 10.77 4.50
N PRO A 62 -10.16 11.93 3.82
CA PRO A 62 -10.51 11.99 2.40
C PRO A 62 -9.69 11.05 1.52
N ILE A 63 -8.39 10.93 1.81
CA ILE A 63 -7.45 10.03 1.11
C ILE A 63 -7.86 8.57 1.32
N LEU A 64 -8.15 8.19 2.57
CA LEU A 64 -8.51 6.81 2.89
C LEU A 64 -9.88 6.44 2.31
N GLN A 65 -10.85 7.35 2.43
CA GLN A 65 -12.18 7.18 1.86
C GLN A 65 -12.11 6.92 0.35
N ASP A 66 -11.33 7.70 -0.40
CA ASP A 66 -11.22 7.50 -1.85
C ASP A 66 -10.63 6.12 -2.21
N ARG A 67 -9.70 5.61 -1.40
CA ARG A 67 -9.17 4.24 -1.59
C ARG A 67 -10.25 3.19 -1.37
N VAL A 68 -11.01 3.31 -0.29
CA VAL A 68 -12.09 2.36 0.03
C VAL A 68 -13.23 2.46 -0.99
N ASP A 69 -13.56 3.66 -1.45
CA ASP A 69 -14.56 3.88 -2.51
C ASP A 69 -14.15 3.21 -3.82
N LYS A 70 -12.89 3.38 -4.23
CA LYS A 70 -12.35 2.77 -5.46
C LYS A 70 -12.22 1.26 -5.33
N ALA A 71 -11.89 0.74 -4.16
CA ALA A 71 -11.93 -0.69 -3.90
C ALA A 71 -13.36 -1.24 -4.01
N PHE A 72 -14.34 -0.53 -3.43
CA PHE A 72 -15.75 -0.90 -3.51
C PHE A 72 -16.26 -0.91 -4.96
N GLU A 73 -15.86 0.07 -5.79
CA GLU A 73 -16.17 0.09 -7.22
C GLU A 73 -15.67 -1.18 -7.93
N LEU A 74 -14.42 -1.58 -7.70
CA LEU A 74 -13.87 -2.80 -8.31
C LEU A 74 -14.59 -4.07 -7.83
N TYR A 75 -14.96 -4.13 -6.55
CA TYR A 75 -15.70 -5.26 -6.00
C TYR A 75 -17.11 -5.35 -6.58
N HIS A 76 -17.82 -4.22 -6.63
CA HIS A 76 -19.17 -4.13 -7.18
C HIS A 76 -19.21 -4.53 -8.66
N ASN A 77 -18.18 -4.15 -9.43
CA ASN A 77 -18.02 -4.53 -10.83
C ASN A 77 -17.46 -5.96 -11.02
N GLY A 78 -17.21 -6.69 -9.93
CA GLY A 78 -16.74 -8.07 -9.95
C GLY A 78 -15.27 -8.26 -10.36
N ILE A 79 -14.49 -7.17 -10.46
CA ILE A 79 -13.06 -7.15 -10.83
C ILE A 79 -12.20 -7.70 -9.69
N ILE A 80 -12.60 -7.47 -8.44
CA ILE A 80 -12.05 -8.13 -7.25
C ILE A 80 -13.12 -8.95 -6.53
N LYS A 81 -12.71 -9.92 -5.72
CA LYS A 81 -13.61 -10.76 -4.90
C LYS A 81 -13.43 -10.57 -3.41
N LYS A 82 -12.21 -10.26 -2.97
CA LYS A 82 -11.86 -10.07 -1.57
C LYS A 82 -11.11 -8.76 -1.38
N PHE A 83 -11.35 -8.10 -0.26
CA PHE A 83 -10.58 -6.97 0.20
C PHE A 83 -9.49 -7.44 1.15
N LEU A 84 -8.26 -6.99 0.93
CA LEU A 84 -7.21 -7.00 1.96
C LEU A 84 -6.97 -5.55 2.38
N LEU A 85 -7.44 -5.18 3.57
CA LEU A 85 -7.33 -3.83 4.11
C LEU A 85 -6.10 -3.77 5.02
N SER A 86 -5.02 -3.13 4.56
CA SER A 86 -3.75 -3.07 5.29
C SER A 86 -3.50 -1.68 5.82
N GLY A 87 -3.33 -1.56 7.14
CA GLY A 87 -3.11 -0.29 7.81
C GLY A 87 -2.47 -0.47 9.18
N ASP A 88 -2.06 0.66 9.76
CA ASP A 88 -1.44 0.70 11.07
C ASP A 88 -2.50 0.54 12.18
N HIS A 89 -2.17 -0.28 13.18
CA HIS A 89 -2.94 -0.49 14.41
C HIS A 89 -2.04 -0.41 15.67
N GLY A 90 -0.90 0.27 15.56
CA GLY A 90 0.14 0.37 16.60
C GLY A 90 -0.24 1.21 17.81
N GLN A 91 -1.35 1.95 17.75
CA GLN A 91 -1.91 2.69 18.89
C GLN A 91 -3.33 2.20 19.20
N LYS A 92 -3.62 1.97 20.48
CA LYS A 92 -4.93 1.47 20.98
C LYS A 92 -6.14 2.28 20.51
N GLU A 93 -5.96 3.57 20.19
CA GLU A 93 -7.04 4.46 19.75
C GLU A 93 -7.13 4.62 18.23
N TYR A 94 -6.19 4.04 17.48
CA TYR A 94 -6.10 4.18 16.03
C TYR A 94 -6.44 2.87 15.34
N ASP A 95 -7.70 2.77 14.90
CA ASP A 95 -8.28 1.57 14.33
C ASP A 95 -8.71 1.81 12.87
N GLU A 96 -7.70 1.86 12.00
CA GLU A 96 -7.87 2.17 10.60
C GLU A 96 -8.58 1.09 9.80
N VAL A 97 -8.15 -0.15 9.97
CA VAL A 97 -8.70 -1.28 9.22
C VAL A 97 -10.14 -1.58 9.61
N ASN A 98 -10.56 -1.43 10.88
CA ASN A 98 -11.98 -1.56 11.19
C ASN A 98 -12.79 -0.34 10.74
N ALA A 99 -12.22 0.87 10.65
CA ALA A 99 -12.92 2.00 10.05
C ALA A 99 -13.23 1.72 8.56
N MET A 100 -12.26 1.21 7.82
CA MET A 100 -12.47 0.77 6.44
C MET A 100 -13.50 -0.37 6.34
N ARG A 101 -13.42 -1.38 7.24
CA ARG A 101 -14.39 -2.48 7.31
C ARG A 101 -15.82 -1.98 7.54
N ARG A 102 -16.03 -1.13 8.55
CA ARG A 102 -17.35 -0.54 8.85
C ARG A 102 -17.91 0.18 7.64
N TYR A 103 -17.08 1.00 6.99
CA TYR A 103 -17.48 1.72 5.79
C TYR A 103 -17.91 0.80 4.63
N LEU A 104 -17.22 -0.33 4.42
CA LEU A 104 -17.62 -1.31 3.40
C LEU A 104 -18.88 -2.10 3.81
N ASN A 105 -19.01 -2.47 5.08
CA ASN A 105 -20.19 -3.14 5.61
C ASN A 105 -21.45 -2.28 5.48
N ASP A 106 -21.33 -0.96 5.74
CA ASP A 106 -22.42 0.00 5.56
C ASP A 106 -22.87 0.09 4.09
N LYS A 107 -22.00 -0.29 3.14
CA LYS A 107 -22.31 -0.43 1.71
C LYS A 107 -22.77 -1.84 1.31
N GLY A 108 -22.96 -2.74 2.27
CA GLY A 108 -23.48 -4.09 2.06
C GLY A 108 -22.43 -5.14 1.69
N VAL A 109 -21.13 -4.85 1.81
CA VAL A 109 -20.08 -5.87 1.64
C VAL A 109 -20.12 -6.84 2.82
N PRO A 110 -20.16 -8.17 2.61
CA PRO A 110 -20.19 -9.12 3.70
C PRO A 110 -18.80 -9.26 4.35
N ASN A 111 -18.79 -9.48 5.68
CA ASN A 111 -17.54 -9.62 6.46
C ASN A 111 -16.63 -10.75 5.96
N GLU A 112 -17.18 -11.80 5.36
CA GLU A 112 -16.41 -12.92 4.78
C GLU A 112 -15.55 -12.51 3.58
N ASP A 113 -15.82 -11.36 2.98
CA ASP A 113 -15.05 -10.81 1.85
C ASP A 113 -13.97 -9.81 2.28
N ILE A 114 -13.92 -9.44 3.56
CA ILE A 114 -13.03 -8.39 4.07
C ILE A 114 -12.00 -9.01 5.01
N PHE A 115 -10.72 -8.93 4.64
CA PHE A 115 -9.59 -9.32 5.48
C PHE A 115 -8.90 -8.08 6.03
N LEU A 116 -8.53 -8.11 7.31
CA LEU A 116 -7.86 -6.98 7.98
C LEU A 116 -6.41 -7.31 8.28
N ASP A 117 -5.52 -6.44 7.81
CA ASP A 117 -4.11 -6.47 8.15
C ASP A 117 -3.76 -5.30 9.08
N HIS A 118 -3.70 -5.61 10.38
CA HIS A 118 -3.46 -4.66 11.48
C HIS A 118 -1.98 -4.27 11.65
N ALA A 119 -1.08 -4.84 10.86
CA ALA A 119 0.37 -4.63 10.99
C ALA A 119 1.00 -4.07 9.71
N GLY A 120 0.23 -3.32 8.92
CA GLY A 120 0.70 -2.58 7.73
C GLY A 120 1.26 -1.19 8.07
N PHE A 121 2.32 -1.12 8.88
CA PHE A 121 2.89 0.16 9.36
C PHE A 121 3.52 1.00 8.25
N ASP A 122 4.05 0.35 7.23
CA ASP A 122 4.50 0.96 6.01
C ASP A 122 4.27 0.01 4.82
N THR A 123 4.63 0.48 3.63
CA THR A 123 4.42 -0.29 2.40
C THR A 123 5.26 -1.56 2.35
N TYR A 124 6.42 -1.60 2.99
CA TYR A 124 7.19 -2.84 3.09
C TYR A 124 6.40 -3.85 3.91
N ASP A 125 5.94 -3.46 5.09
CA ASP A 125 5.15 -4.33 5.97
C ASP A 125 3.85 -4.79 5.29
N SER A 126 3.10 -3.89 4.64
CA SER A 126 1.87 -4.26 3.91
C SER A 126 2.12 -5.27 2.80
N MET A 127 3.17 -5.07 1.98
CA MET A 127 3.47 -5.97 0.87
C MET A 127 4.01 -7.31 1.35
N PHE A 128 4.88 -7.29 2.36
CA PHE A 128 5.41 -8.50 2.97
C PHE A 128 4.26 -9.33 3.54
N ARG A 129 3.37 -8.70 4.31
CA ARG A 129 2.28 -9.39 4.97
C ARG A 129 1.23 -9.89 3.99
N ALA A 130 0.92 -9.12 2.94
CA ALA A 130 0.10 -9.60 1.83
C ALA A 130 0.65 -10.92 1.27
N ARG A 131 1.96 -11.00 1.02
CA ARG A 131 2.62 -12.19 0.49
C ARG A 131 2.67 -13.35 1.50
N GLU A 132 3.20 -13.11 2.70
CA GLU A 132 3.58 -14.18 3.63
C GLU A 132 2.45 -14.59 4.57
N VAL A 133 1.62 -13.64 4.98
CA VAL A 133 0.56 -13.84 5.99
C VAL A 133 -0.75 -14.16 5.31
N PHE A 134 -1.12 -13.36 4.31
CA PHE A 134 -2.36 -13.53 3.58
C PHE A 134 -2.20 -14.42 2.33
N GLN A 135 -0.98 -14.88 2.04
CA GLN A 135 -0.67 -15.79 0.93
C GLN A 135 -1.20 -15.26 -0.42
N VAL A 136 -1.17 -13.95 -0.58
CA VAL A 136 -1.54 -13.29 -1.83
C VAL A 136 -0.44 -13.56 -2.85
N GLU A 137 -0.85 -13.95 -4.05
CA GLU A 137 0.04 -14.09 -5.21
C GLU A 137 -0.18 -12.94 -6.20
N LYS A 138 -1.45 -12.65 -6.51
CA LYS A 138 -1.88 -11.59 -7.43
C LYS A 138 -2.86 -10.65 -6.75
N ALA A 139 -2.69 -9.35 -6.92
CA ALA A 139 -3.61 -8.34 -6.40
C ALA A 139 -3.69 -7.08 -7.26
N ILE A 140 -4.79 -6.34 -7.10
CA ILE A 140 -4.88 -4.94 -7.50
C ILE A 140 -4.62 -4.09 -6.25
N VAL A 141 -3.51 -3.35 -6.23
CA VAL A 141 -3.19 -2.41 -5.15
C VAL A 141 -3.89 -1.07 -5.40
N ILE A 142 -4.64 -0.60 -4.42
CA ILE A 142 -5.51 0.57 -4.52
C ILE A 142 -4.99 1.65 -3.58
N THR A 143 -4.46 2.73 -4.16
CA THR A 143 -3.92 3.89 -3.44
C THR A 143 -3.80 5.08 -4.40
N GLN A 144 -3.45 6.26 -3.89
CA GLN A 144 -3.26 7.44 -4.72
C GLN A 144 -2.11 7.26 -5.72
N LYS A 145 -2.20 7.98 -6.84
CA LYS A 145 -1.25 7.92 -7.97
C LYS A 145 0.21 8.12 -7.54
N PHE A 146 0.46 9.04 -6.61
CA PHE A 146 1.82 9.32 -6.14
C PHE A 146 2.45 8.13 -5.39
N HIS A 147 1.65 7.25 -4.78
CA HIS A 147 2.08 6.15 -3.93
C HIS A 147 2.24 4.83 -4.71
N LEU A 148 1.48 4.66 -5.80
CA LEU A 148 1.47 3.43 -6.59
C LEU A 148 2.85 2.96 -7.06
N PRO A 149 3.78 3.83 -7.52
CA PRO A 149 5.09 3.37 -7.97
C PRO A 149 5.87 2.61 -6.90
N ARG A 150 5.89 3.13 -5.67
CA ARG A 150 6.59 2.51 -4.54
C ARG A 150 5.91 1.22 -4.13
N ALA A 151 4.58 1.22 -4.03
CA ALA A 151 3.79 0.05 -3.68
C ALA A 151 4.03 -1.13 -4.64
N ILE A 152 3.96 -0.86 -5.95
CA ILE A 152 4.19 -1.87 -6.99
C ILE A 152 5.65 -2.33 -6.98
N TYR A 153 6.61 -1.41 -6.87
CA TYR A 153 8.03 -1.76 -6.83
C TYR A 153 8.37 -2.71 -5.68
N VAL A 154 7.92 -2.40 -4.47
CA VAL A 154 8.15 -3.22 -3.27
C VAL A 154 7.47 -4.58 -3.43
N GLY A 155 6.17 -4.60 -3.79
CA GLY A 155 5.44 -5.85 -3.90
C GLY A 155 6.00 -6.80 -4.96
N LYS A 156 6.41 -6.28 -6.12
CA LYS A 156 7.07 -7.10 -7.15
C LYS A 156 8.38 -7.71 -6.67
N LYS A 157 9.16 -6.98 -5.87
CA LYS A 157 10.40 -7.50 -5.27
C LYS A 157 10.15 -8.59 -4.22
N MET A 158 8.95 -8.63 -3.66
CA MET A 158 8.47 -9.68 -2.76
C MET A 158 7.73 -10.82 -3.49
N GLY A 159 7.72 -10.81 -4.83
CA GLY A 159 7.12 -11.87 -5.64
C GLY A 159 5.61 -11.75 -5.83
N LEU A 160 5.00 -10.58 -5.56
CA LEU A 160 3.60 -10.32 -5.89
C LEU A 160 3.43 -9.91 -7.36
N GLU A 161 2.39 -10.43 -8.00
CA GLU A 161 1.88 -9.94 -9.29
C GLU A 161 0.88 -8.81 -9.03
N LEU A 162 1.24 -7.57 -9.41
CA LEU A 162 0.46 -6.40 -9.05
C LEU A 162 0.01 -5.59 -10.27
N GLN A 163 -1.24 -5.14 -10.19
CA GLN A 163 -1.75 -3.97 -10.91
C GLN A 163 -2.03 -2.87 -9.90
N GLY A 164 -1.89 -1.62 -10.29
CA GLY A 164 -2.19 -0.45 -9.48
C GLY A 164 -3.45 0.24 -9.98
N TYR A 165 -4.37 0.55 -9.08
CA TYR A 165 -5.57 1.33 -9.41
C TYR A 165 -5.55 2.68 -8.70
N ILE A 166 -5.66 3.76 -9.48
CA ILE A 166 -5.57 5.13 -8.99
C ILE A 166 -6.81 5.48 -8.16
N ALA A 167 -6.58 5.88 -6.91
CA ALA A 167 -7.62 6.31 -5.98
C ALA A 167 -7.70 7.84 -5.78
N ASP A 168 -7.45 8.60 -6.85
CA ASP A 168 -7.48 10.06 -6.83
C ASP A 168 -8.89 10.55 -7.25
N ASN A 169 -9.89 10.55 -6.35
CA ASN A 169 -11.21 11.12 -6.68
C ASN A 169 -11.28 12.64 -6.49
N ARG A 170 -10.22 13.23 -5.93
CA ARG A 170 -10.11 14.65 -5.62
C ARG A 170 -8.67 15.12 -5.70
N GLU A 171 -8.47 16.42 -5.84
CA GLU A 171 -7.16 17.02 -5.60
C GLU A 171 -6.87 17.12 -4.11
N TYR A 172 -5.65 16.76 -3.72
CA TYR A 172 -5.20 16.81 -2.34
C TYR A 172 -4.23 17.96 -2.13
N PRO A 173 -4.49 18.89 -1.19
CA PRO A 173 -3.53 19.92 -0.86
C PRO A 173 -2.25 19.28 -0.30
N GLY A 174 -1.09 19.80 -0.70
CA GLY A 174 0.20 19.28 -0.25
C GLY A 174 0.92 18.35 -1.23
N ASN A 175 0.63 18.44 -2.53
CA ASN A 175 1.35 17.69 -3.58
C ASN A 175 2.89 17.73 -3.42
N ALA A 176 3.47 18.90 -3.10
CA ALA A 176 4.92 19.00 -2.86
C ALA A 176 5.40 18.21 -1.63
N HIS A 177 4.59 18.13 -0.57
CA HIS A 177 4.89 17.31 0.61
C HIS A 177 4.82 15.82 0.27
N PHE A 178 3.79 15.37 -0.44
CA PHE A 178 3.67 13.97 -0.88
C PHE A 178 4.85 13.57 -1.77
N THR A 179 5.22 14.39 -2.76
CA THR A 179 6.39 14.11 -3.61
C THR A 179 7.68 13.97 -2.81
N ARG A 180 7.96 14.89 -1.87
CA ARG A 180 9.17 14.80 -1.02
C ARG A 180 9.15 13.56 -0.13
N ARG A 181 7.99 13.26 0.48
CA ARG A 181 7.81 12.05 1.29
C ARG A 181 8.10 10.80 0.45
N GLU A 182 7.57 10.72 -0.76
CA GLU A 182 7.78 9.56 -1.64
C GLU A 182 9.24 9.39 -2.05
N TRP A 183 10.00 10.47 -2.27
CA TRP A 183 11.43 10.37 -2.53
C TRP A 183 12.19 9.71 -1.38
N LEU A 184 11.92 10.16 -0.15
CA LEU A 184 12.53 9.59 1.06
C LEU A 184 12.05 8.15 1.29
N ALA A 185 10.77 7.89 1.08
CA ALA A 185 10.18 6.56 1.24
C ALA A 185 10.70 5.55 0.20
N ASN A 186 11.02 5.98 -1.03
CA ASN A 186 11.65 5.14 -2.04
C ASN A 186 13.06 4.73 -1.64
N ILE A 187 13.84 5.65 -1.06
CA ILE A 187 15.17 5.33 -0.51
C ILE A 187 15.04 4.33 0.64
N LYS A 188 14.13 4.59 1.60
CA LYS A 188 13.86 3.68 2.72
C LYS A 188 13.47 2.29 2.21
N ALA A 189 12.49 2.20 1.31
CA ALA A 189 12.01 0.94 0.76
C ALA A 189 13.12 0.17 0.02
N TRP A 190 13.97 0.86 -0.75
CA TRP A 190 15.12 0.24 -1.39
C TRP A 190 16.09 -0.35 -0.35
N ILE A 191 16.40 0.38 0.73
CA ILE A 191 17.25 -0.14 1.80
C ILE A 191 16.61 -1.39 2.42
N GLU A 192 15.34 -1.32 2.82
CA GLU A 192 14.59 -2.41 3.48
C GLU A 192 14.56 -3.69 2.63
N LEU A 193 14.42 -3.56 1.30
CA LEU A 193 14.48 -4.69 0.36
C LEU A 193 15.88 -5.31 0.26
N ASN A 194 16.95 -4.51 0.32
CA ASN A 194 18.32 -5.01 0.17
C ASN A 194 18.91 -5.59 1.46
N ILE A 195 18.38 -5.21 2.62
CA ILE A 195 18.77 -5.80 3.91
C ILE A 195 17.86 -6.95 4.34
N GLU A 196 16.89 -7.34 3.50
CA GLU A 196 15.87 -8.35 3.82
C GLU A 196 15.26 -8.12 5.21
N LYS A 197 14.82 -6.87 5.46
CA LYS A 197 14.30 -6.44 6.76
C LYS A 197 13.24 -7.43 7.26
N SER A 198 13.40 -7.95 8.47
CA SER A 198 12.34 -8.71 9.11
C SER A 198 11.10 -7.81 9.31
N PRO A 199 9.89 -8.27 8.96
CA PRO A 199 8.69 -7.47 9.11
C PRO A 199 8.48 -7.10 10.57
N THR A 200 7.79 -5.98 10.81
CA THR A 200 7.48 -5.56 12.18
C THR A 200 6.70 -6.64 12.94
N TYR A 201 5.77 -7.33 12.26
CA TYR A 201 5.08 -8.53 12.76
C TYR A 201 4.80 -9.53 11.63
N SER A 202 5.13 -10.81 11.82
CA SER A 202 4.79 -11.88 10.86
C SER A 202 3.46 -12.58 11.21
N GLY A 203 3.19 -12.88 12.48
CA GLY A 203 1.92 -13.50 12.90
C GLY A 203 1.69 -14.90 12.31
N LYS A 204 0.48 -15.47 12.52
CA LYS A 204 0.05 -16.73 11.90
C LYS A 204 -0.48 -16.47 10.49
N SER A 205 -0.29 -17.42 9.57
CA SER A 205 -0.87 -17.35 8.22
C SER A 205 -2.41 -17.37 8.29
N ILE A 206 -3.03 -16.47 7.53
CA ILE A 206 -4.48 -16.33 7.35
C ILE A 206 -4.70 -16.21 5.82
N PRO A 207 -4.69 -17.32 5.07
CA PRO A 207 -4.76 -17.26 3.62
C PRO A 207 -6.02 -16.54 3.14
N ILE A 208 -5.88 -15.66 2.16
CA ILE A 208 -6.98 -14.82 1.62
C ILE A 208 -8.12 -15.64 0.99
N THR A 209 -7.85 -16.90 0.65
CA THR A 209 -8.82 -17.87 0.11
C THR A 209 -9.63 -18.59 1.20
N GLY A 210 -9.24 -18.43 2.47
CA GLY A 210 -9.88 -19.04 3.62
C GLY A 210 -10.96 -18.17 4.26
N SER A 211 -11.18 -18.38 5.56
CA SER A 211 -12.08 -17.55 6.36
C SER A 211 -11.41 -16.22 6.73
N SER A 212 -12.12 -15.11 6.61
CA SER A 212 -11.64 -13.79 7.05
C SER A 212 -11.71 -13.60 8.57
N SER A 213 -12.53 -14.38 9.27
CA SER A 213 -12.77 -14.23 10.72
C SER A 213 -11.50 -14.22 11.59
N PRO A 214 -10.44 -15.01 11.31
CA PRO A 214 -9.19 -14.94 12.08
C PRO A 214 -8.42 -13.62 11.92
N SER A 215 -8.68 -12.87 10.86
CA SER A 215 -8.09 -11.55 10.63
C SER A 215 -8.84 -10.43 11.36
N HIS A 216 -10.06 -10.70 11.84
CA HIS A 216 -10.84 -9.71 12.58
C HIS A 216 -10.45 -9.76 14.05
N ASP A 217 -10.29 -8.59 14.68
CA ASP A 217 -10.20 -8.51 16.14
C ASP A 217 -11.37 -9.29 16.77
N LYS A 218 -11.14 -9.95 17.91
CA LYS A 218 -12.20 -10.63 18.68
C LYS A 218 -13.42 -9.72 18.69
N GLN A 219 -14.54 -10.24 18.17
CA GLN A 219 -15.81 -9.54 17.98
C GLN A 219 -15.96 -8.41 19.00
N LEU A 220 -16.00 -7.17 18.49
CA LEU A 220 -16.47 -6.02 19.23
C LEU A 220 -17.93 -6.32 19.60
N ASN A 221 -18.12 -6.94 20.76
CA ASN A 221 -19.39 -7.00 21.47
C ASN A 221 -19.56 -5.70 22.24
#